data_AF-A0A382ILM1-F1
#
_entry.id   AF-A0A382ILM1-F1
#
_cell.length_a   1.000
_cell.length_b   1.000
_cell.length_c   1.000
_cell.angle_alpha   90.00
_cell.angle_beta   90.00
_cell.angle_gamma   90.00
#
_symmetry.space_group_name_H-M   'P 1'
#
loop_
_entity.id
_entity.type
_entity.pdbx_description
1 polymer ?
#
loop_
_entity_poly.entity_id
_entity_poly.type
_entity_poly.pdbx_seq_one_letter_code
_entity_poly.pdbx_strand_id
1 'polypeptide(L)'
;MDKTFALDDMFKFSSKLESSYDGFALTIENLYEDPERLYEWISSQSFPFWKYNPERGESSNSKVYNDCRLVYTVAHPTRTYYNEMDRILNLCREYWWKHDYDWQRIYEVNCFQTITEFDPKMQHYPHIDSAFNTPDNRSTLNMLVYLDKEENGGTAVYDGEWITNDERIHMLYPVEERFTIERIIPSKFNRCVIFPGNRLHGGYIEDYEKYSG
;
A
#
# COMPACT_ATOMS: atom_id res chain seq x y z
N MET A 1 -17.05 -0.35 -22.23
CA MET A 1 -16.35 0.59 -21.32
C MET A 1 -15.88 1.78 -22.11
N ASP A 2 -16.10 2.98 -21.61
CA ASP A 2 -15.45 4.17 -22.14
C ASP A 2 -13.94 4.02 -21.99
N LYS A 3 -13.20 4.32 -23.07
CA LYS A 3 -11.74 4.22 -23.08
C LYS A 3 -11.07 5.43 -22.42
N THR A 4 -11.84 6.40 -21.95
CA THR A 4 -11.37 7.67 -21.39
C THR A 4 -12.07 7.95 -20.06
N PHE A 5 -11.35 8.56 -19.13
CA PHE A 5 -11.87 8.93 -17.83
C PHE A 5 -11.18 10.22 -17.35
N ALA A 6 -11.83 10.95 -16.45
CA ALA A 6 -11.21 12.06 -15.73
C ALA A 6 -10.59 11.53 -14.43
N LEU A 7 -9.32 11.86 -14.17
CA LEU A 7 -8.61 11.37 -12.98
C LEU A 7 -9.29 11.79 -11.68
N ASP A 8 -9.67 13.06 -11.56
CA ASP A 8 -10.33 13.59 -10.36
C ASP A 8 -11.70 12.95 -10.10
N ASP A 9 -12.37 12.44 -11.13
CA ASP A 9 -13.64 11.74 -11.01
C ASP A 9 -13.42 10.27 -10.61
N MET A 10 -12.45 9.60 -11.22
CA MET A 10 -12.10 8.20 -10.94
C MET A 10 -11.56 8.00 -9.52
N PHE A 11 -10.75 8.95 -9.03
CA PHE A 11 -10.12 8.89 -7.70
C PHE A 11 -10.77 9.85 -6.70
N LYS A 12 -12.03 10.24 -6.93
CA LYS A 12 -12.74 11.20 -6.09
C LYS A 12 -12.88 10.69 -4.67
N PHE A 13 -12.50 11.49 -3.69
CA PHE A 13 -12.73 11.17 -2.28
C PHE A 13 -14.18 11.45 -1.88
N SER A 14 -14.67 10.67 -0.92
CA SER A 14 -15.93 10.89 -0.23
C SER A 14 -16.00 12.31 0.33
N SER A 15 -17.18 12.93 0.26
CA SER A 15 -17.41 14.31 0.74
C SER A 15 -17.11 14.51 2.24
N LYS A 16 -17.19 13.44 3.04
CA LYS A 16 -16.84 13.40 4.45
C LYS A 16 -15.77 12.34 4.68
N LEU A 17 -14.68 12.69 5.36
CA LEU A 17 -13.63 11.74 5.75
C LEU A 17 -13.91 11.27 7.18
N GLU A 18 -14.37 10.03 7.32
CA GLU A 18 -14.64 9.42 8.62
C GLU A 18 -13.35 8.84 9.17
N SER A 19 -12.64 9.65 9.97
CA SER A 19 -11.31 9.32 10.45
C SER A 19 -11.26 8.99 11.93
N SER A 20 -10.31 8.13 12.30
CA SER A 20 -9.97 7.80 13.69
C SER A 20 -8.48 7.51 13.82
N TYR A 21 -7.90 7.86 14.97
CA TYR A 21 -6.49 7.59 15.28
C TYR A 21 -6.39 6.72 16.53
N ASP A 22 -5.64 5.63 16.44
CA ASP A 22 -5.54 4.64 17.51
C ASP A 22 -4.27 4.78 18.38
N GLY A 23 -3.51 5.87 18.18
CA GLY A 23 -2.21 6.07 18.81
C GLY A 23 -1.02 5.70 17.91
N PHE A 24 -1.27 5.12 16.73
CA PHE A 24 -0.24 4.74 15.77
C PHE A 24 -0.65 5.02 14.32
N ALA A 25 -1.81 4.53 13.88
CA ALA A 25 -2.30 4.67 12.53
C ALA A 25 -3.57 5.53 12.50
N LEU A 26 -3.61 6.46 11.54
CA LEU A 26 -4.81 7.19 11.17
C LEU A 26 -5.58 6.35 10.16
N THR A 27 -6.79 5.96 10.50
CA THR A 27 -7.69 5.20 9.62
C THR A 27 -8.79 6.13 9.10
N ILE A 28 -9.06 6.09 7.79
CA ILE A 28 -10.16 6.78 7.14
C ILE A 28 -11.02 5.72 6.46
N GLU A 29 -12.26 5.57 6.91
CA GLU A 29 -13.23 4.65 6.33
C GLU A 29 -13.87 5.26 5.07
N ASN A 30 -14.10 4.42 4.06
CA ASN A 30 -14.77 4.79 2.81
C ASN A 30 -14.12 5.99 2.10
N LEU A 31 -12.82 5.92 1.84
CA LEU A 31 -12.07 7.06 1.28
C LEU A 31 -12.61 7.49 -0.09
N TYR A 32 -12.73 6.58 -1.05
CA TYR A 32 -13.22 6.88 -2.39
C TYR A 32 -14.74 6.90 -2.42
N GLU A 33 -15.32 7.81 -3.21
CA GLU A 33 -16.77 7.94 -3.39
C GLU A 33 -17.37 6.77 -4.18
N ASP A 34 -16.65 6.26 -5.18
CA ASP A 34 -17.06 5.13 -6.02
C ASP A 34 -15.94 4.07 -6.10
N PRO A 35 -15.69 3.33 -4.99
CA PRO A 35 -14.59 2.37 -4.93
C PRO A 35 -14.82 1.15 -5.83
N GLU A 36 -16.08 0.83 -6.12
CA GLU A 36 -16.47 -0.29 -6.99
C GLU A 36 -16.04 -0.03 -8.43
N ARG A 37 -16.37 1.16 -8.97
CA ARG A 37 -15.92 1.56 -10.31
C ARG A 37 -14.40 1.61 -10.41
N LEU A 38 -13.73 2.13 -9.38
CA LEU A 38 -12.27 2.19 -9.34
C LEU A 38 -11.65 0.78 -9.35
N TYR A 39 -12.18 -0.13 -8.52
CA TYR A 39 -11.76 -1.53 -8.48
C TYR A 39 -11.94 -2.20 -9.84
N GLU A 40 -13.13 -2.13 -10.45
CA GLU A 40 -13.40 -2.72 -11.75
C GLU A 40 -12.46 -2.18 -12.84
N TRP A 41 -12.20 -0.86 -12.84
CA TRP A 41 -11.29 -0.24 -13.77
C TRP A 41 -9.85 -0.73 -13.60
N ILE A 42 -9.34 -0.82 -12.36
CA ILE A 42 -8.01 -1.38 -12.08
C ILE A 42 -7.94 -2.85 -12.51
N SER A 43 -8.89 -3.69 -12.06
CA SER A 43 -8.92 -5.13 -12.31
C SER A 43 -9.09 -5.50 -13.79
N SER A 44 -9.62 -4.59 -14.61
CA SER A 44 -9.75 -4.81 -16.06
C SER A 44 -8.43 -4.68 -16.84
N GLN A 45 -7.36 -4.19 -16.21
CA GLN A 45 -6.09 -3.88 -16.86
C GLN A 45 -5.11 -5.04 -16.79
N SER A 46 -4.10 -5.01 -17.66
CA SER A 46 -2.92 -5.87 -17.52
C SER A 46 -1.90 -5.17 -16.64
N PHE A 47 -1.28 -5.93 -15.73
CA PHE A 47 -0.35 -5.40 -14.75
C PHE A 47 1.10 -5.74 -15.13
N PRO A 48 2.03 -4.77 -15.17
CA PRO A 48 3.44 -5.07 -15.40
C PRO A 48 4.09 -5.60 -14.11
N PHE A 49 4.97 -6.60 -14.26
CA PHE A 49 5.74 -7.14 -13.13
C PHE A 49 6.59 -6.06 -12.47
N TRP A 50 6.53 -6.00 -11.14
CA TRP A 50 7.28 -5.07 -10.33
C TRP A 50 8.70 -5.55 -10.07
N LYS A 51 9.67 -4.61 -10.08
CA LYS A 51 11.12 -4.86 -9.87
C LYS A 51 11.70 -6.00 -10.74
N TYR A 52 11.03 -6.34 -11.84
CA TYR A 52 11.37 -7.47 -12.70
C TYR A 52 12.31 -7.05 -13.82
N ASN A 53 13.32 -7.88 -14.09
CA ASN A 53 14.20 -7.73 -15.25
C ASN A 53 14.42 -9.12 -15.89
N PRO A 54 13.96 -9.35 -17.14
CA PRO A 54 14.10 -10.65 -17.80
C PRO A 54 15.56 -11.08 -18.03
N GLU A 55 16.52 -10.15 -18.03
CA GLU A 55 17.95 -10.45 -18.22
C GLU A 55 18.64 -11.03 -16.98
N ARG A 56 18.04 -10.89 -15.78
CA ARG A 56 18.67 -11.33 -14.51
C ARG A 56 18.45 -12.81 -14.20
N GLY A 57 17.44 -13.46 -14.76
CA GLY A 57 17.16 -14.90 -14.62
C GLY A 57 16.67 -15.40 -13.25
N GLU A 58 17.03 -14.73 -12.15
CA GLU A 58 16.89 -15.24 -10.77
C GLU A 58 15.58 -14.88 -10.06
N SER A 59 14.72 -14.04 -10.64
CA SER A 59 13.47 -13.59 -9.99
C SER A 59 12.47 -14.74 -9.79
N SER A 60 11.84 -14.78 -8.61
CA SER A 60 10.67 -15.62 -8.30
C SER A 60 9.34 -15.03 -8.81
N ASN A 61 9.30 -13.72 -9.08
CA ASN A 61 8.14 -13.07 -9.71
C ASN A 61 7.87 -13.72 -11.08
N SER A 62 6.59 -13.91 -11.41
CA SER A 62 6.04 -14.68 -12.54
C SER A 62 6.23 -16.20 -12.47
N LYS A 63 6.79 -16.75 -11.39
CA LYS A 63 7.05 -18.19 -11.23
C LYS A 63 6.37 -18.75 -9.97
N VAL A 64 6.58 -18.07 -8.84
CA VAL A 64 6.06 -18.46 -7.51
C VAL A 64 4.84 -17.61 -7.14
N TYR A 65 4.86 -16.35 -7.56
CA TYR A 65 3.81 -15.36 -7.38
C TYR A 65 3.91 -14.34 -8.52
N ASN A 66 2.85 -13.55 -8.72
CA ASN A 66 2.89 -12.31 -9.49
C ASN A 66 2.89 -11.14 -8.51
N ASP A 67 3.98 -10.38 -8.50
CA ASP A 67 4.07 -9.07 -7.84
C ASP A 67 4.10 -8.00 -8.92
N CYS A 68 3.07 -7.19 -8.98
CA CYS A 68 2.85 -6.24 -10.07
C CYS A 68 2.54 -4.84 -9.54
N ARG A 69 2.85 -3.83 -10.36
CA ARG A 69 2.63 -2.43 -10.00
C ARG A 69 2.09 -1.63 -11.18
N LEU A 70 0.93 -1.00 -11.03
CA LEU A 70 0.50 0.07 -11.93
C LEU A 70 0.92 1.41 -11.35
N VAL A 71 1.44 2.29 -12.21
CA VAL A 71 1.83 3.66 -11.83
C VAL A 71 1.14 4.63 -12.77
N TYR A 72 0.28 5.48 -12.23
CA TYR A 72 -0.37 6.56 -12.97
C TYR A 72 0.15 7.91 -12.50
N THR A 73 0.87 8.61 -13.38
CA THR A 73 1.35 9.95 -13.10
C THR A 73 0.25 10.98 -13.34
N VAL A 74 0.00 11.83 -12.34
CA VAL A 74 -0.88 13.00 -12.47
C VAL A 74 -0.07 14.14 -13.08
N ALA A 75 0.03 14.15 -14.42
CA ALA A 75 0.84 15.12 -15.16
C ALA A 75 0.29 16.57 -15.07
N HIS A 76 -1.04 16.71 -15.00
CA HIS A 76 -1.74 17.99 -14.97
C HIS A 76 -2.73 18.02 -13.80
N PRO A 77 -2.26 18.18 -12.56
CA PRO A 77 -3.13 18.21 -11.39
C PRO A 77 -4.04 19.43 -11.43
N THR A 78 -5.30 19.25 -11.06
CA THR A 78 -6.26 20.34 -10.96
C THR A 78 -6.24 20.96 -9.57
N ARG A 79 -7.00 22.04 -9.37
CA ARG A 79 -7.28 22.56 -8.03
C ARG A 79 -8.02 21.53 -7.16
N THR A 80 -8.90 20.73 -7.75
CA THR A 80 -9.64 19.68 -7.03
C THR A 80 -8.67 18.66 -6.45
N TYR A 81 -7.71 18.19 -7.26
CA TYR A 81 -6.66 17.27 -6.79
C TYR A 81 -5.93 17.80 -5.54
N TYR A 82 -5.46 19.06 -5.57
CA TYR A 82 -4.77 19.64 -4.41
C TYR A 82 -5.69 19.82 -3.21
N ASN A 83 -6.93 20.25 -3.41
CA ASN A 83 -7.89 20.37 -2.31
C ASN A 83 -8.16 19.02 -1.63
N GLU A 84 -8.23 17.93 -2.38
CA GLU A 84 -8.40 16.59 -1.82
C GLU A 84 -7.20 16.13 -1.01
N MET A 85 -5.98 16.37 -1.52
CA MET A 85 -4.77 16.10 -0.76
C MET A 85 -4.67 16.96 0.51
N ASP A 86 -5.05 18.24 0.44
CA ASP A 86 -5.07 19.14 1.61
C ASP A 86 -6.01 18.64 2.71
N ARG A 87 -7.15 18.02 2.36
CA ARG A 87 -8.04 17.39 3.34
C ARG A 87 -7.33 16.28 4.11
N ILE A 88 -6.56 15.44 3.42
CA ILE A 88 -5.77 14.37 4.04
C ILE A 88 -4.65 14.96 4.89
N LEU A 89 -3.89 15.92 4.35
CA LEU A 89 -2.78 16.55 5.07
C LEU A 89 -3.23 17.27 6.34
N ASN A 90 -4.42 17.87 6.33
CA ASN A 90 -5.00 18.48 7.52
C ASN A 90 -5.24 17.46 8.63
N LEU A 91 -5.70 16.24 8.31
CA LEU A 91 -5.80 15.15 9.28
C LEU A 91 -4.41 14.72 9.77
N CYS A 92 -3.43 14.58 8.88
CA CYS A 92 -2.06 14.23 9.26
C CYS A 92 -1.45 15.24 10.24
N ARG A 93 -1.72 16.54 10.04
CA ARG A 93 -1.28 17.63 10.92
C ARG A 93 -1.89 17.59 12.31
N GLU A 94 -2.95 16.82 12.56
CA GLU A 94 -3.47 16.64 13.93
C GLU A 94 -2.51 15.75 14.76
N TYR A 95 -1.87 14.76 14.14
CA TYR A 95 -1.14 13.69 14.85
C TYR A 95 0.38 13.75 14.67
N TRP A 96 0.88 14.16 13.51
CA TRP A 96 2.33 14.17 13.20
C TRP A 96 2.86 15.59 12.93
N TRP A 97 3.60 15.77 11.83
CA TRP A 97 4.25 17.02 11.43
C TRP A 97 3.22 18.14 11.22
N LYS A 98 3.50 19.33 11.77
CA LYS A 98 2.53 20.45 11.76
C LYS A 98 2.68 21.38 10.55
N HIS A 99 3.76 21.24 9.78
CA HIS A 99 4.09 22.17 8.70
C HIS A 99 3.81 21.53 7.34
N ASP A 100 4.62 21.89 6.35
CA ASP A 100 4.44 21.48 4.98
C ASP A 100 4.81 20.01 4.78
N TYR A 101 4.05 19.38 3.89
CA TYR A 101 4.25 18.02 3.41
C TYR A 101 4.46 18.10 1.90
N ASP A 102 5.36 17.26 1.40
CA ASP A 102 5.55 17.02 -0.03
C ASP A 102 5.15 15.59 -0.35
N TRP A 103 4.62 15.39 -1.55
CA TRP A 103 4.27 14.06 -2.06
C TRP A 103 4.52 13.97 -3.56
N GLN A 104 4.66 12.73 -4.05
CA GLN A 104 4.73 12.47 -5.48
C GLN A 104 3.32 12.46 -6.06
N ARG A 105 3.17 13.08 -7.23
CA ARG A 105 1.88 13.14 -7.95
C ARG A 105 1.66 11.87 -8.77
N ILE A 106 1.60 10.75 -8.07
CA ILE A 106 1.42 9.41 -8.67
C ILE A 106 0.37 8.63 -7.87
N TYR A 107 -0.39 7.81 -8.57
CA TYR A 107 -1.13 6.70 -7.96
C TYR A 107 -0.36 5.42 -8.24
N GLU A 108 0.05 4.74 -7.18
CA GLU A 108 0.73 3.46 -7.25
C GLU A 108 -0.21 2.36 -6.75
N VAL A 109 -0.49 1.37 -7.59
CA VAL A 109 -1.39 0.26 -7.26
C VAL A 109 -0.59 -1.04 -7.17
N ASN A 110 -0.48 -1.56 -5.95
CA ASN A 110 0.07 -2.89 -5.68
C ASN A 110 -0.93 -3.98 -6.06
N CYS A 111 -0.51 -4.93 -6.88
CA CYS A 111 -1.32 -6.06 -7.29
C CYS A 111 -0.52 -7.34 -7.06
N PHE A 112 -1.01 -8.21 -6.19
CA PHE A 112 -0.36 -9.47 -5.84
C PHE A 112 -1.26 -10.66 -6.17
N GLN A 113 -0.66 -11.76 -6.61
CA GLN A 113 -1.35 -13.02 -6.85
C GLN A 113 -0.40 -14.20 -6.58
N THR A 114 -0.92 -15.22 -5.91
CA THR A 114 -0.21 -16.46 -5.60
C THR A 114 -0.20 -17.41 -6.80
N ILE A 115 0.91 -18.14 -7.02
CA ILE A 115 0.97 -19.22 -8.02
C ILE A 115 1.30 -20.57 -7.35
N THR A 116 2.38 -20.64 -6.56
CA THR A 116 2.85 -21.92 -5.99
C THR A 116 3.23 -21.90 -4.52
N GLU A 117 3.42 -20.72 -3.90
CA GLU A 117 3.77 -20.61 -2.48
C GLU A 117 2.55 -20.20 -1.67
N PHE A 118 2.01 -21.13 -0.89
CA PHE A 118 0.76 -20.96 -0.13
C PHE A 118 0.99 -21.02 1.38
N ASP A 119 2.24 -21.17 1.85
CA ASP A 119 2.53 -21.18 3.28
C ASP A 119 2.34 -19.77 3.87
N PRO A 120 1.38 -19.55 4.80
CA PRO A 120 1.16 -18.24 5.43
C PRO A 120 2.32 -17.78 6.32
N LYS A 121 3.35 -18.60 6.53
CA LYS A 121 4.60 -18.14 7.18
C LYS A 121 5.47 -17.31 6.23
N MET A 122 5.28 -17.45 4.93
CA MET A 122 5.99 -16.72 3.89
C MET A 122 5.24 -15.42 3.61
N GLN A 123 5.71 -14.31 4.17
CA GLN A 123 5.05 -12.99 4.06
C GLN A 123 5.87 -12.02 3.22
N HIS A 124 5.26 -10.90 2.81
CA HIS A 124 5.96 -9.89 2.02
C HIS A 124 7.13 -9.34 2.83
N TYR A 125 8.30 -9.26 2.17
CA TYR A 125 9.54 -8.84 2.77
C TYR A 125 9.38 -7.44 3.42
N PRO A 126 9.63 -7.32 4.74
CA PRO A 126 9.42 -6.05 5.42
C PRO A 126 10.44 -4.99 5.02
N HIS A 127 10.03 -3.73 4.93
CA HIS A 127 10.89 -2.60 4.61
C HIS A 127 10.56 -1.36 5.46
N ILE A 128 11.38 -0.31 5.31
CA ILE A 128 11.22 1.00 5.95
C ILE A 128 11.35 2.08 4.89
N ASP A 129 10.61 3.17 5.05
CA ASP A 129 10.63 4.35 4.17
C ASP A 129 11.28 5.56 4.84
N SER A 130 11.73 5.38 6.08
CA SER A 130 12.54 6.32 6.85
C SER A 130 13.44 5.54 7.80
N ALA A 131 14.63 6.06 8.11
CA ALA A 131 15.52 5.42 9.07
C ALA A 131 14.84 5.26 10.44
N PHE A 132 15.11 4.16 11.16
CA PHE A 132 14.49 3.84 12.46
C PHE A 132 14.61 4.93 13.53
N ASN A 133 15.71 5.68 13.51
CA ASN A 133 15.95 6.77 14.46
C ASN A 133 15.25 8.08 14.06
N THR A 134 14.60 8.13 12.90
CA THR A 134 13.76 9.27 12.51
C THR A 134 12.55 9.30 13.43
N PRO A 135 12.26 10.40 14.13
CA PRO A 135 11.04 10.51 14.93
C PRO A 135 9.77 10.41 14.07
N ASP A 136 8.68 9.84 14.60
CA ASP A 136 7.42 9.66 13.88
C ASP A 136 6.86 10.96 13.29
N ASN A 137 7.09 12.10 13.96
CA ASN A 137 6.65 13.42 13.48
C ASN A 137 7.56 14.01 12.38
N ARG A 138 8.58 13.28 11.93
CA ARG A 138 9.52 13.66 10.87
C ARG A 138 9.75 12.53 9.86
N SER A 139 9.16 11.36 10.07
CA SER A 139 9.23 10.28 9.10
C SER A 139 8.33 10.56 7.91
N THR A 140 8.65 9.97 6.77
CA THR A 140 7.68 9.76 5.69
C THR A 140 6.41 9.13 6.28
N LEU A 141 5.24 9.59 5.87
CA LEU A 141 3.98 8.94 6.20
C LEU A 141 3.59 8.04 5.03
N ASN A 142 3.38 6.76 5.31
CA ASN A 142 2.81 5.83 4.35
C ASN A 142 1.30 6.03 4.33
N MET A 143 0.72 6.16 3.14
CA MET A 143 -0.73 6.23 2.91
C MET A 143 -1.12 5.09 1.98
N LEU A 144 -1.87 4.13 2.52
CA LEU A 144 -2.33 2.96 1.77
C LEU A 144 -3.85 2.98 1.72
N VAL A 145 -4.42 2.66 0.56
CA VAL A 145 -5.86 2.44 0.40
C VAL A 145 -6.08 1.01 -0.02
N TYR A 146 -6.77 0.22 0.79
CA TYR A 146 -7.06 -1.17 0.47
C TYR A 146 -8.22 -1.22 -0.52
N LEU A 147 -7.92 -1.68 -1.74
CA LEU A 147 -8.92 -2.03 -2.75
C LEU A 147 -9.04 -3.55 -2.92
N ASP A 148 -8.56 -4.30 -1.94
CA ASP A 148 -8.73 -5.75 -1.87
C ASP A 148 -10.12 -6.09 -1.31
N LYS A 149 -10.88 -6.92 -2.03
CA LYS A 149 -12.21 -7.39 -1.63
C LYS A 149 -12.18 -8.68 -0.81
N GLU A 150 -11.08 -9.43 -0.82
CA GLU A 150 -10.94 -10.63 0.00
C GLU A 150 -10.77 -10.28 1.49
N GLU A 151 -10.23 -9.07 1.77
CA GLU A 151 -10.04 -8.51 3.12
C GLU A 151 -9.30 -9.48 4.06
N ASN A 152 -8.34 -10.24 3.53
CA ASN A 152 -7.71 -11.34 4.25
C ASN A 152 -6.23 -11.07 4.58
N GLY A 153 -6.05 -10.22 5.59
CA GLY A 153 -4.75 -9.82 6.10
C GLY A 153 -4.66 -8.30 6.20
N GLY A 154 -3.64 -7.71 5.61
CA GLY A 154 -3.45 -6.26 5.58
C GLY A 154 -1.98 -5.86 5.59
N THR A 155 -1.60 -4.98 6.52
CA THR A 155 -0.21 -4.54 6.67
C THR A 155 0.29 -4.91 8.06
N ALA A 156 1.27 -5.81 8.11
CA ALA A 156 1.96 -6.12 9.35
C ALA A 156 3.03 -5.07 9.63
N VAL A 157 3.14 -4.70 10.90
CA VAL A 157 4.22 -3.89 11.46
C VAL A 157 5.01 -4.77 12.41
N TYR A 158 6.33 -4.74 12.24
CA TYR A 158 7.25 -5.63 12.88
C TYR A 158 8.19 -4.87 13.81
N ASP A 159 8.53 -5.50 14.93
CA ASP A 159 9.68 -5.12 15.76
C ASP A 159 10.92 -5.91 15.31
N GLY A 160 12.08 -5.25 15.28
CA GLY A 160 13.35 -5.84 14.86
C GLY A 160 14.36 -4.87 14.24
N GLU A 161 15.53 -5.40 13.90
CA GLU A 161 16.61 -4.66 13.23
C GLU A 161 16.51 -4.75 11.70
N TRP A 162 17.10 -3.77 10.99
CA TRP A 162 17.17 -3.78 9.53
C TRP A 162 17.99 -4.98 9.04
N ILE A 163 17.51 -5.63 7.99
CA ILE A 163 18.23 -6.70 7.28
C ILE A 163 18.48 -6.32 5.81
N THR A 164 19.36 -7.05 5.13
CA THR A 164 19.73 -6.80 3.73
C THR A 164 18.54 -7.01 2.78
N ASN A 165 18.09 -5.95 2.10
CA ASN A 165 16.95 -6.00 1.18
C ASN A 165 17.30 -6.78 -0.12
N ASP A 166 16.77 -8.00 -0.21
CA ASP A 166 16.84 -8.89 -1.38
C ASP A 166 15.47 -9.12 -2.04
N GLU A 167 14.47 -8.25 -1.77
CA GLU A 167 13.08 -8.35 -2.25
C GLU A 167 12.98 -8.49 -3.78
N ARG A 168 13.97 -7.94 -4.51
CA ARG A 168 14.08 -8.07 -5.98
C ARG A 168 14.34 -9.51 -6.47
N ILE A 169 14.86 -10.38 -5.60
CA ILE A 169 15.12 -11.79 -5.88
C ILE A 169 13.90 -12.60 -5.44
N HIS A 170 13.49 -12.41 -4.19
CA HIS A 170 12.35 -13.07 -3.59
C HIS A 170 11.63 -12.11 -2.63
N MET A 171 10.36 -11.85 -2.92
CA MET A 171 9.53 -10.93 -2.15
C MET A 171 8.90 -11.63 -0.93
N LEU A 172 8.66 -12.94 -1.00
CA LEU A 172 8.16 -13.69 0.15
C LEU A 172 9.31 -14.10 1.07
N TYR A 173 9.09 -14.04 2.38
CA TYR A 173 10.12 -14.27 3.38
C TYR A 173 9.53 -14.91 4.64
N PRO A 174 10.24 -15.82 5.33
CA PRO A 174 9.79 -16.40 6.60
C PRO A 174 9.94 -15.36 7.73
N VAL A 175 9.09 -14.35 7.74
CA VAL A 175 9.23 -13.16 8.60
C VAL A 175 9.15 -13.50 10.09
N GLU A 176 8.30 -14.45 10.48
CA GLU A 176 8.09 -14.82 11.88
C GLU A 176 9.29 -15.57 12.49
N GLU A 177 10.23 -16.06 11.68
CA GLU A 177 11.47 -16.65 12.18
C GLU A 177 12.47 -15.59 12.67
N ARG A 178 12.30 -14.33 12.24
CA ARG A 178 13.28 -13.25 12.48
C ARG A 178 12.70 -11.99 13.10
N PHE A 179 11.40 -11.77 12.93
CA PHE A 179 10.70 -10.58 13.38
C PHE A 179 9.56 -10.95 14.31
N THR A 180 9.28 -10.05 15.24
CA THR A 180 8.07 -10.14 16.06
C THR A 180 7.02 -9.22 15.45
N ILE A 181 5.84 -9.74 15.14
CA ILE A 181 4.71 -8.92 14.71
C ILE A 181 4.27 -8.10 15.92
N GLU A 182 4.43 -6.77 15.84
CA GLU A 182 3.92 -5.85 16.86
C GLU A 182 2.41 -5.66 16.68
N ARG A 183 1.98 -5.52 15.43
CA ARG A 183 0.57 -5.31 15.07
C ARG A 183 0.30 -5.62 13.61
N ILE A 184 -0.97 -5.88 13.33
CA ILE A 184 -1.51 -5.95 11.96
C ILE A 184 -2.53 -4.82 11.82
N ILE A 185 -2.39 -4.02 10.78
CA ILE A 185 -3.41 -3.09 10.33
C ILE A 185 -4.29 -3.87 9.34
N PRO A 186 -5.53 -4.23 9.72
CA PRO A 186 -6.36 -5.10 8.88
C PRO A 186 -6.80 -4.39 7.61
N SER A 187 -6.69 -5.07 6.47
CA SER A 187 -7.29 -4.62 5.23
C SER A 187 -8.81 -4.59 5.37
N LYS A 188 -9.40 -3.60 4.70
CA LYS A 188 -10.84 -3.48 4.52
C LYS A 188 -11.08 -2.68 3.26
N PHE A 189 -11.96 -3.15 2.38
CA PHE A 189 -12.23 -2.52 1.11
C PHE A 189 -12.61 -1.05 1.30
N ASN A 190 -11.96 -0.17 0.54
CA ASN A 190 -12.09 1.29 0.59
C ASN A 190 -11.65 1.94 1.92
N ARG A 191 -10.88 1.24 2.76
CA ARG A 191 -10.23 1.83 3.94
C ARG A 191 -8.88 2.41 3.54
N CYS A 192 -8.64 3.65 3.93
CA CYS A 192 -7.32 4.27 3.91
C CYS A 192 -6.67 4.20 5.28
N VAL A 193 -5.38 3.89 5.32
CA VAL A 193 -4.56 3.90 6.53
C VAL A 193 -3.31 4.73 6.32
N ILE A 194 -2.96 5.52 7.32
CA ILE A 194 -1.78 6.38 7.32
C ILE A 194 -0.97 6.12 8.57
N PHE A 195 0.33 5.87 8.43
CA PHE A 195 1.22 5.53 9.56
C PHE A 195 2.67 5.95 9.25
N PRO A 196 3.55 6.08 10.28
CA PRO A 196 4.92 6.53 10.07
C PRO A 196 5.80 5.43 9.45
N GLY A 197 6.56 5.80 8.42
CA GLY A 197 7.42 4.90 7.63
C GLY A 197 8.78 4.58 8.26
N ASN A 198 9.03 5.04 9.49
CA ASN A 198 10.19 4.63 10.30
C ASN A 198 9.97 3.27 11.00
N ARG A 199 8.88 2.56 10.67
CA ARG A 199 8.52 1.25 11.20
C ARG A 199 8.74 0.20 10.14
N LEU A 200 9.26 -0.96 10.55
CA LEU A 200 9.42 -2.10 9.65
C LEU A 200 8.02 -2.64 9.34
N HIS A 201 7.66 -2.72 8.06
CA HIS A 201 6.31 -3.12 7.66
C HIS A 201 6.29 -3.83 6.31
N GLY A 202 5.24 -4.61 6.07
CA GLY A 202 5.06 -5.37 4.84
C GLY A 202 3.61 -5.81 4.66
N GLY A 203 3.28 -6.25 3.44
CA GLY A 203 2.02 -6.94 3.17
C GLY A 203 1.91 -8.20 4.01
N TYR A 204 0.73 -8.43 4.56
CA TYR A 204 0.41 -9.60 5.37
C TYR A 204 -0.81 -10.31 4.80
N ILE A 205 -0.72 -11.61 4.57
CA ILE A 205 -1.79 -12.44 4.01
C ILE A 205 -2.03 -13.63 4.96
N GLU A 206 -3.27 -13.82 5.40
CA GLU A 206 -3.62 -14.93 6.30
C GLU A 206 -3.83 -16.25 5.55
N ASP A 207 -4.40 -16.18 4.35
CA ASP A 207 -4.76 -17.31 3.51
C ASP A 207 -4.42 -17.01 2.03
N TYR A 208 -3.26 -17.50 1.59
CA TYR A 208 -2.77 -17.32 0.23
C TYR A 208 -3.64 -17.98 -0.85
N GLU A 209 -4.51 -18.94 -0.49
CA GLU A 209 -5.42 -19.59 -1.43
C GLU A 209 -6.47 -18.62 -1.97
N LYS A 210 -6.89 -17.62 -1.17
CA LYS A 210 -7.83 -16.57 -1.60
C LYS A 210 -7.26 -15.65 -2.68
N TYR A 211 -5.93 -15.59 -2.78
CA TYR A 211 -5.21 -14.78 -3.75
C TYR A 211 -4.64 -15.64 -4.89
N SER A 212 -5.12 -16.88 -5.04
CA SER A 212 -4.79 -17.75 -6.18
C SER A 212 -5.47 -17.29 -7.47
N GLY A 213 -4.84 -17.58 -8.61
CA GLY A 213 -5.35 -17.32 -9.97
C GLY A 213 -5.92 -18.53 -10.67
#